data_AF-A0A8K0DBS4-F1
#
_entry.id   AF-A0A8K0DBS4-F1
#
_cell.length_a   1.000
_cell.length_b   1.000
_cell.length_c   1.000
_cell.angle_alpha   90.00
_cell.angle_beta   90.00
_cell.angle_gamma   90.00
#
_symmetry.space_group_name_H-M   'P 1'
#
loop_
_entity.id
_entity.type
_entity.pdbx_description
1 polymer ?
#
loop_
_entity_poly.entity_id
_entity_poly.type
_entity_poly.pdbx_seq_one_letter_code
_entity_poly.pdbx_strand_id
1 'polypeptide(L)'
;MVSYGHPEPDDKSLEEQQTTQKGPSTSQNLTVVPSATNQQTILNFVRKPISLSRSKQLDEQLIRVIVKEYQPFRVVEDPEFKKFIYMLCLNYKMPNRKTISNSLIPRLYNSTKEVISNELSDVDAVCLTTDGWTSINNQSFMALTAHFIDGNQEKHHLKSYLLGCVLFDEQHTAKKLVRTIEKSAKLKDTQSQMGLPELKLKQDVVTRWNSTYDMLSRIIAIKKAVVSLLAVDEPHLNTLSPNDWIILEKSIEVLKLFSEITEEISA
;
A
#
# COMPACT_ATOMS: atom_id res chain seq x y z
N MET A 1 10.36 1.88 -20.97
CA MET A 1 11.45 2.35 -20.08
C MET A 1 11.28 3.86 -19.94
N VAL A 2 10.52 4.31 -18.93
CA VAL A 2 10.23 5.73 -18.71
C VAL A 2 10.87 6.11 -17.38
N SER A 3 11.87 6.99 -17.46
CA SER A 3 12.65 7.48 -16.32
C SER A 3 11.82 8.54 -15.58
N TYR A 4 11.55 8.32 -14.30
CA TYR A 4 10.99 9.34 -13.41
C TYR A 4 12.15 10.08 -12.74
N GLY A 5 12.36 11.34 -13.14
CA GLY A 5 13.24 12.25 -12.42
C GLY A 5 12.57 12.73 -11.14
N HIS A 6 13.22 12.51 -10.00
CA HIS A 6 12.84 13.11 -8.72
C HIS A 6 13.90 14.16 -8.32
N PRO A 7 13.49 15.29 -7.71
CA PRO A 7 14.41 16.30 -7.24
C PRO A 7 15.04 15.88 -5.90
N GLU A 8 16.38 15.97 -5.82
CA GLU A 8 17.13 15.82 -4.57
C GLU A 8 16.95 17.06 -3.66
N PRO A 9 17.00 16.90 -2.32
CA PRO A 9 17.04 18.03 -1.41
C PRO A 9 18.47 18.57 -1.22
N ASP A 10 18.57 19.90 -1.20
CA ASP A 10 19.79 20.70 -1.05
C ASP A 10 20.66 20.31 0.16
N ASP A 11 21.90 19.89 -0.11
CA ASP A 11 22.96 19.71 0.87
C ASP A 11 23.71 21.05 1.09
N LYS A 12 23.51 21.66 2.26
CA LYS A 12 24.30 22.80 2.73
C LYS A 12 24.62 22.65 4.21
N SER A 13 25.81 22.14 4.53
CA SER A 13 26.71 22.74 5.53
C SER A 13 28.01 21.94 5.71
N LEU A 14 29.04 22.33 4.96
CA LEU A 14 30.44 22.10 5.33
C LEU A 14 31.18 23.40 5.06
N GLU A 15 31.51 24.16 6.12
CA GLU A 15 32.59 25.14 6.07
C GLU A 15 33.29 25.18 7.44
N GLU A 16 34.45 24.54 7.49
CA GLU A 16 35.47 24.74 8.51
C GLU A 16 36.11 26.13 8.30
N GLN A 17 36.20 26.94 9.36
CA GLN A 17 37.09 28.10 9.39
C GLN A 17 38.07 27.96 10.55
N GLN A 18 39.29 27.52 10.22
CA GLN A 18 40.47 27.75 11.03
C GLN A 18 40.89 29.22 10.88
N THR A 19 40.97 29.95 11.99
CA THR A 19 41.73 31.21 12.04
C THR A 19 42.72 31.17 13.19
N THR A 20 43.99 31.34 12.83
CA THR A 20 45.17 31.45 13.68
C THR A 20 45.33 32.87 14.20
N GLN A 21 45.58 33.06 15.50
CA GLN A 21 46.37 34.20 16.01
C GLN A 21 47.20 33.81 17.25
N LYS A 22 48.49 34.17 17.20
CA LYS A 22 49.48 34.11 18.29
C LYS A 22 49.55 35.46 19.02
N GLY A 23 49.68 35.46 20.35
CA GLY A 23 49.97 36.64 21.19
C GLY A 23 50.16 36.25 22.67
N PRO A 24 50.92 37.00 23.50
CA PRO A 24 51.98 36.44 24.36
C PRO A 24 51.56 36.06 25.79
N SER A 25 52.37 35.16 26.37
CA SER A 25 52.32 34.67 27.75
C SER A 25 52.36 35.78 28.79
N THR A 26 51.40 35.77 29.72
CA THR A 26 51.51 36.41 31.04
C THR A 26 50.91 35.46 32.06
N SER A 27 51.73 35.02 33.01
CA SER A 27 51.32 34.14 34.11
C SER A 27 50.33 34.87 35.01
N GLN A 28 49.05 34.50 34.93
CA GLN A 28 48.04 34.86 35.92
C GLN A 28 47.63 33.60 36.68
N ASN A 29 47.68 33.69 38.00
CA ASN A 29 47.31 32.62 38.93
C ASN A 29 45.92 32.07 38.60
N LEU A 30 45.88 30.81 38.16
CA LEU A 30 44.64 30.06 38.02
C LEU A 30 44.11 29.74 39.42
N THR A 31 43.14 30.52 39.88
CA THR A 31 42.19 30.05 40.90
C THR A 31 41.48 28.85 40.29
N VAL A 32 41.85 27.65 40.73
CA VAL A 32 41.20 26.40 40.32
C VAL A 32 39.77 26.43 40.84
N VAL A 33 38.84 26.90 40.01
CA VAL A 33 37.42 26.60 40.19
C VAL A 33 37.28 25.10 39.98
N PRO A 34 36.68 24.34 40.91
CA PRO A 34 36.45 22.92 40.67
C PRO A 34 35.52 22.83 39.46
N SER A 35 36.06 22.40 38.32
CA SER A 35 35.24 21.98 37.20
C SER A 35 34.35 20.87 37.74
N ALA A 36 33.05 21.13 37.85
CA ALA A 36 32.07 20.10 38.17
C ALA A 36 32.24 19.01 37.12
N THR A 37 32.92 17.93 37.49
CA THR A 37 33.09 16.77 36.64
C THR A 37 31.68 16.24 36.45
N ASN A 38 31.08 16.51 35.29
CA ASN A 38 29.78 15.98 34.91
C ASN A 38 29.95 14.46 34.81
N GLN A 39 29.76 13.77 35.94
CA GLN A 39 29.90 12.34 36.03
C GLN A 39 28.83 11.74 35.12
N GLN A 40 29.27 11.18 33.99
CA GLN A 40 28.36 10.51 33.08
C GLN A 40 27.73 9.35 33.85
N THR A 41 26.42 9.44 34.05
CA THR A 41 25.65 8.44 34.76
C THR A 41 25.71 7.13 33.98
N ILE A 42 25.74 5.98 34.67
CA ILE A 42 25.76 4.65 34.04
C ILE A 42 24.60 4.48 33.03
N LEU A 43 23.49 5.21 33.24
CA LEU A 43 22.33 5.28 32.36
C LEU A 43 22.65 5.77 30.94
N ASN A 44 23.74 6.51 30.73
CA ASN A 44 24.19 6.93 29.40
C ASN A 44 24.79 5.76 28.60
N PHE A 45 25.24 4.70 29.27
CA PHE A 45 25.73 3.46 28.66
C PHE A 45 24.61 2.42 28.48
N VAL A 46 23.46 2.63 29.13
CA VAL A 46 22.28 1.80 28.92
C VAL A 46 21.64 2.19 27.59
N ARG A 47 21.63 1.26 26.63
CA ARG A 47 20.96 1.46 25.34
C ARG A 47 19.47 1.68 25.57
N LYS A 48 19.01 2.92 25.33
CA LYS A 48 17.59 3.26 25.46
C LYS A 48 16.76 2.52 24.41
N PRO A 49 15.54 2.06 24.76
CA PRO A 49 14.63 1.51 23.77
C PRO A 49 14.32 2.57 22.72
N ILE A 50 14.08 2.11 21.48
CA ILE A 50 13.66 3.00 20.40
C ILE A 50 12.33 3.66 20.78
N SER A 51 12.19 4.96 20.54
CA SER A 51 10.91 5.63 20.76
C SER A 51 9.86 5.09 19.79
N LEU A 52 8.60 5.06 20.22
CA LEU A 52 7.50 4.62 19.36
C LEU A 52 7.42 5.46 18.07
N SER A 53 7.67 6.77 18.16
CA SER A 53 7.69 7.67 16.99
C SER A 53 8.78 7.28 16.01
N ARG A 54 10.01 6.99 16.48
CA ARG A 54 11.11 6.60 15.62
C ARG A 54 10.87 5.22 15.00
N SER A 55 10.31 4.26 15.75
CA SER A 55 9.94 2.95 15.21
C SER A 55 8.93 3.09 14.07
N LYS A 56 7.89 3.90 14.24
CA LYS A 56 6.88 4.15 13.18
C LYS A 56 7.50 4.76 11.92
N GLN A 57 8.44 5.71 12.07
CA GLN A 57 9.16 6.27 10.92
C GLN A 57 9.98 5.23 10.18
N LEU A 58 10.62 4.29 10.89
CA LEU A 58 11.36 3.19 10.28
C LEU A 58 10.43 2.22 9.57
N ASP A 59 9.29 1.87 10.17
CA ASP A 59 8.25 1.04 9.54
C ASP A 59 7.78 1.69 8.23
N GLU A 60 7.49 2.99 8.25
CA GLU A 60 7.06 3.76 7.07
C GLU A 60 8.09 3.75 5.95
N GLN A 61 9.38 3.94 6.28
CA GLN A 61 10.44 3.90 5.27
C GLN A 61 10.67 2.48 4.73
N LEU A 62 10.59 1.46 5.58
CA LEU A 62 10.69 0.07 5.16
C LEU A 62 9.59 -0.30 4.15
N ILE A 63 8.34 0.11 4.40
CA ILE A 63 7.24 -0.13 3.44
C ILE A 63 7.51 0.63 2.13
N ARG A 64 8.04 1.85 2.19
CA ARG A 64 8.37 2.62 0.99
C ARG A 64 9.43 1.92 0.15
N VAL A 65 10.48 1.36 0.76
CA VAL A 65 11.46 0.51 0.05
C VAL A 65 10.76 -0.67 -0.61
N ILE A 66 9.89 -1.36 0.11
CA ILE A 66 9.16 -2.52 -0.43
C ILE A 66 8.28 -2.15 -1.63
N VAL A 67 7.49 -1.09 -1.50
CA VAL A 67 6.49 -0.71 -2.51
C VAL A 67 7.12 0.03 -3.69
N LYS A 68 8.06 0.96 -3.44
CA LYS A 68 8.68 1.76 -4.50
C LYS A 68 9.76 1.02 -5.27
N GLU A 69 10.50 0.13 -4.61
CA GLU A 69 11.56 -0.67 -5.24
C GLU A 69 11.10 -2.09 -5.60
N TYR A 70 9.79 -2.33 -5.59
CA TYR A 70 9.16 -3.60 -5.97
C TYR A 70 9.75 -4.83 -5.27
N GLN A 71 10.16 -4.69 -4.01
CA GLN A 71 10.80 -5.79 -3.29
C GLN A 71 9.77 -6.82 -2.83
N PRO A 72 10.14 -8.12 -2.82
CA PRO A 72 9.28 -9.14 -2.26
C PRO A 72 9.08 -8.89 -0.76
N PHE A 73 7.86 -9.14 -0.25
CA PHE A 73 7.57 -8.96 1.18
C PHE A 73 8.43 -9.86 2.08
N ARG A 74 9.02 -10.92 1.53
CA ARG A 74 9.98 -11.80 2.20
C ARG A 74 11.32 -11.14 2.51
N VAL A 75 11.61 -9.95 1.98
CA VAL A 75 12.86 -9.23 2.30
C VAL A 75 13.04 -9.04 3.81
N VAL A 76 11.94 -8.85 4.56
CA VAL A 76 12.00 -8.71 6.02
C VAL A 76 12.20 -10.03 6.77
N GLU A 77 12.19 -11.15 6.05
CA GLU A 77 12.48 -12.47 6.60
C GLU A 77 13.93 -12.90 6.31
N ASP A 78 14.59 -12.25 5.35
CA ASP A 78 15.97 -12.53 4.95
C ASP A 78 16.96 -12.36 6.12
N PRO A 79 17.80 -13.38 6.41
CA PRO A 79 18.73 -13.34 7.54
C PRO A 79 19.78 -12.23 7.46
N GLU A 80 20.35 -11.99 6.28
CA GLU A 80 21.41 -10.99 6.10
C GLU A 80 20.83 -9.57 6.10
N PHE A 81 19.64 -9.38 5.54
CA PHE A 81 18.90 -8.13 5.65
C PHE A 81 18.56 -7.81 7.10
N LYS A 82 18.04 -8.78 7.88
CA LYS A 82 17.80 -8.61 9.32
C LYS A 82 19.06 -8.22 10.08
N LYS A 83 20.18 -8.88 9.78
CA LYS A 83 21.48 -8.60 10.40
C LYS A 83 21.97 -7.20 10.05
N PHE A 84 21.84 -6.79 8.79
CA PHE A 84 22.17 -5.44 8.33
C PHE A 84 21.35 -4.38 9.08
N ILE A 85 20.03 -4.55 9.16
CA ILE A 85 19.15 -3.63 9.90
C ILE A 85 19.48 -3.61 11.39
N TYR A 86 19.79 -4.76 11.99
CA TYR A 86 20.21 -4.85 13.39
C TYR A 86 21.54 -4.11 13.64
N MET A 87 22.48 -4.17 12.69
CA MET A 87 23.73 -3.42 12.78
C MET A 87 23.53 -1.90 12.66
N LEU A 88 22.58 -1.46 11.82
CA LEU A 88 22.23 -0.04 11.68
C LEU A 88 21.40 0.49 12.86
N CYS A 89 20.46 -0.31 13.36
CA CYS A 89 19.54 0.05 14.43
C CYS A 89 19.21 -1.15 15.33
N LEU A 90 20.06 -1.36 16.32
CA LEU A 90 20.02 -2.53 17.21
C LEU A 90 18.68 -2.77 17.92
N ASN A 91 17.99 -1.70 18.31
CA ASN A 91 16.76 -1.77 19.10
C ASN A 91 15.48 -1.72 18.25
N TYR A 92 15.61 -1.68 16.92
CA TYR A 92 14.45 -1.70 16.03
C TYR A 92 13.96 -3.14 15.81
N LYS A 93 12.71 -3.39 16.18
CA LYS A 93 12.04 -4.66 15.90
C LYS A 93 11.31 -4.53 14.58
N MET A 94 11.93 -5.05 13.53
CA MET A 94 11.37 -5.01 12.19
C MET A 94 10.02 -5.75 12.13
N PRO A 95 8.99 -5.20 11.45
CA PRO A 95 7.71 -5.87 11.26
C PRO A 95 7.92 -7.15 10.44
N ASN A 96 7.16 -8.19 10.77
CA ASN A 96 7.15 -9.41 9.98
C ASN A 96 6.29 -9.24 8.72
N ARG A 97 6.40 -10.20 7.80
CA ARG A 97 5.67 -10.22 6.53
C ARG A 97 4.16 -10.07 6.69
N LYS A 98 3.56 -10.69 7.72
CA LYS A 98 2.12 -10.57 8.00
C LYS A 98 1.75 -9.15 8.44
N THR A 99 2.55 -8.53 9.31
CA THR A 99 2.35 -7.12 9.71
C THR A 99 2.44 -6.19 8.50
N ILE A 100 3.38 -6.44 7.59
CA ILE A 100 3.52 -5.67 6.36
C ILE A 100 2.28 -5.82 5.48
N SER A 101 1.90 -7.06 5.17
CA SER A 101 0.78 -7.38 4.28
C SER A 101 -0.58 -6.96 4.84
N ASN A 102 -0.83 -7.20 6.13
CA ASN A 102 -2.18 -7.15 6.69
C ASN A 102 -2.48 -5.84 7.43
N SER A 103 -1.47 -5.02 7.73
CA SER A 103 -1.65 -3.78 8.49
C SER A 103 -1.01 -2.59 7.80
N LEU A 104 0.29 -2.68 7.52
CA LEU A 104 1.06 -1.53 7.04
C LEU A 104 0.74 -1.14 5.59
N ILE A 105 0.67 -2.11 4.68
CA ILE A 105 0.29 -1.87 3.28
C ILE A 105 -1.15 -1.37 3.17
N PRO A 106 -2.17 -2.00 3.80
CA PRO A 106 -3.53 -1.49 3.79
C PRO A 106 -3.64 -0.04 4.30
N ARG A 107 -2.90 0.30 5.36
CA ARG A 107 -2.87 1.67 5.88
C ARG A 107 -2.29 2.66 4.86
N LEU A 108 -1.15 2.31 4.25
CA LEU A 108 -0.54 3.15 3.20
C LEU A 108 -1.44 3.29 1.97
N TYR A 109 -2.11 2.22 1.58
CA TYR A 109 -3.08 2.23 0.48
C TYR A 109 -4.25 3.18 0.79
N ASN A 110 -4.86 3.06 1.97
CA ASN A 110 -5.99 3.90 2.36
C ASN A 110 -5.60 5.38 2.43
N SER A 111 -4.46 5.72 3.03
CA SER A 111 -4.00 7.11 3.08
C SER A 111 -3.67 7.65 1.68
N THR A 112 -3.06 6.85 0.82
CA THR A 112 -2.78 7.25 -0.57
C THR A 112 -4.07 7.42 -1.37
N LYS A 113 -5.05 6.53 -1.19
CA LYS A 113 -6.38 6.61 -1.82
C LYS A 113 -7.11 7.88 -1.40
N GLU A 114 -7.09 8.24 -0.12
CA GLU A 114 -7.70 9.49 0.37
C GLU A 114 -7.05 10.71 -0.27
N VAL A 115 -5.72 10.77 -0.34
CA VAL A 115 -5.00 11.85 -1.03
C VAL A 115 -5.43 11.95 -2.49
N ILE A 116 -5.37 10.84 -3.24
CA ILE A 116 -5.75 10.83 -4.66
C ILE A 116 -7.23 11.21 -4.84
N SER A 117 -8.11 10.76 -3.96
CA SER A 117 -9.54 11.09 -4.00
C SER A 117 -9.79 12.58 -3.78
N ASN A 118 -9.06 13.20 -2.84
CA ASN A 118 -9.15 14.63 -2.59
C ASN A 118 -8.60 15.44 -3.78
N GLU A 119 -7.45 15.02 -4.33
CA GLU A 119 -6.89 15.67 -5.51
C GLU A 119 -7.86 15.60 -6.69
N LEU A 120 -8.42 14.43 -6.99
CA LEU A 120 -9.40 14.23 -8.06
C LEU A 120 -10.72 15.00 -7.87
N SER A 121 -11.07 15.38 -6.64
CA SER A 121 -12.32 16.11 -6.36
C SER A 121 -12.30 17.57 -6.81
N ASP A 122 -11.10 18.14 -6.98
CA ASP A 122 -10.84 19.55 -7.28
C ASP A 122 -10.39 19.76 -8.74
N VAL A 123 -10.49 18.73 -9.58
CA VAL A 123 -10.00 18.77 -10.97
C VAL A 123 -11.16 19.04 -11.94
N ASP A 124 -10.96 19.99 -12.86
CA ASP A 124 -11.92 20.32 -13.93
C ASP A 124 -12.13 19.16 -14.92
N ALA A 125 -11.06 18.44 -15.26
CA ALA A 125 -11.09 17.38 -16.25
C ALA A 125 -10.08 16.26 -15.94
N VAL A 126 -10.54 15.01 -16.10
CA VAL A 126 -9.71 13.80 -15.96
C VAL A 126 -9.73 13.03 -17.27
N CYS A 127 -8.54 12.66 -17.76
CA CYS A 127 -8.37 11.70 -18.85
C CYS A 127 -8.10 10.31 -18.27
N LEU A 128 -8.90 9.32 -18.69
CA LEU A 128 -8.71 7.93 -18.31
C LEU A 128 -8.03 7.17 -19.46
N THR A 129 -6.94 6.48 -19.16
CA THR A 129 -6.29 5.55 -20.08
C THR A 129 -6.35 4.14 -19.51
N THR A 130 -6.38 3.16 -20.41
CA THR A 130 -6.31 1.75 -20.01
C THR A 130 -5.21 1.05 -20.77
N ASP A 131 -4.40 0.28 -20.06
CA ASP A 131 -3.36 -0.56 -20.64
C ASP A 131 -3.65 -2.02 -20.32
N GLY A 132 -3.55 -2.89 -21.31
CA GLY A 132 -3.87 -4.31 -21.20
C GLY A 132 -2.70 -5.16 -21.65
N TRP A 133 -2.28 -6.10 -20.80
CA TRP A 133 -1.17 -7.01 -21.11
C TRP A 133 -1.46 -8.43 -20.64
N THR A 134 -0.85 -9.40 -21.29
CA THR A 134 -0.86 -10.80 -20.83
C THR A 134 0.45 -11.08 -20.11
N SER A 135 0.35 -11.59 -18.88
CA SER A 135 1.50 -12.02 -18.09
C SER A 135 2.13 -13.30 -18.62
N ILE A 136 3.34 -13.60 -18.17
CA ILE A 136 4.04 -14.87 -18.45
C ILE A 136 3.28 -16.11 -17.98
N ASN A 137 2.30 -15.94 -17.09
CA ASN A 137 1.43 -17.02 -16.60
C ASN A 137 0.14 -17.15 -17.44
N ASN A 138 0.10 -16.55 -18.64
CA ASN A 138 -1.07 -16.47 -19.52
C ASN A 138 -2.30 -15.83 -18.86
N GLN A 139 -2.10 -15.00 -17.85
CA GLN A 139 -3.18 -14.23 -17.23
C GLN A 139 -3.20 -12.84 -17.84
N SER A 140 -4.35 -12.43 -18.36
CA SER A 140 -4.56 -11.10 -18.91
C SER A 140 -4.91 -10.11 -17.79
N PHE A 141 -4.22 -8.98 -17.80
CA PHE A 141 -4.36 -7.89 -16.86
C PHE A 141 -4.77 -6.61 -17.60
N MET A 142 -5.40 -5.72 -16.84
CA MET A 142 -5.78 -4.41 -17.33
C MET A 142 -5.61 -3.38 -16.23
N ALA A 143 -4.83 -2.35 -16.51
CA ALA A 143 -4.65 -1.17 -15.69
C ALA A 143 -5.59 -0.05 -16.16
N LEU A 144 -6.16 0.69 -15.21
CA LEU A 144 -6.85 1.96 -15.44
C LEU A 144 -6.03 3.07 -14.78
N THR A 145 -5.58 4.04 -15.56
CA THR A 145 -4.79 5.18 -15.10
C THR A 145 -5.56 6.47 -15.34
N ALA A 146 -5.65 7.32 -14.31
CA ALA A 146 -6.18 8.66 -14.42
C ALA A 146 -5.05 9.66 -14.62
N HIS A 147 -5.25 10.58 -15.56
CA HIS A 147 -4.35 11.67 -15.86
C HIS A 147 -5.10 12.99 -15.72
N PHE A 148 -4.52 13.94 -15.01
CA PHE A 148 -5.10 15.26 -14.85
C PHE A 148 -4.04 16.32 -14.64
N ILE A 149 -4.40 17.58 -14.88
CA ILE A 149 -3.53 18.71 -14.63
C ILE A 149 -3.84 19.24 -13.23
N ASP A 150 -2.82 19.37 -12.38
CA ASP A 150 -2.97 20.01 -11.08
C ASP A 150 -3.26 21.52 -11.28
N GLY A 151 -4.38 21.96 -10.72
CA GLY A 151 -4.80 23.36 -10.73
C GLY A 151 -4.20 24.18 -9.57
N ASN A 152 -3.63 23.51 -8.56
CA ASN A 152 -3.10 24.16 -7.38
C ASN A 152 -1.60 24.44 -7.56
N GLN A 153 -1.28 25.72 -7.74
CA GLN A 153 0.05 26.40 -7.84
C GLN A 153 0.43 26.88 -9.24
N GLU A 154 1.30 27.90 -9.29
CA GLU A 154 1.77 28.67 -10.47
C GLU A 154 2.33 27.83 -11.65
N LYS A 155 2.41 26.50 -11.50
CA LYS A 155 2.79 25.56 -12.56
C LYS A 155 1.79 24.40 -12.64
N HIS A 156 1.10 24.32 -13.78
CA HIS A 156 0.28 23.20 -14.18
C HIS A 156 1.14 21.95 -14.41
N HIS A 157 1.09 20.98 -13.49
CA HIS A 157 1.79 19.70 -13.64
C HIS A 157 0.81 18.59 -13.99
N LEU A 158 1.15 17.78 -14.99
CA LEU A 158 0.41 16.56 -15.31
C LEU A 158 0.66 15.51 -14.22
N LYS A 159 -0.38 15.14 -13.49
CA LYS A 159 -0.39 14.04 -12.54
C LYS A 159 -1.00 12.80 -13.18
N SER A 160 -0.42 11.64 -12.87
CA SER A 160 -0.87 10.34 -13.37
C SER A 160 -0.95 9.34 -12.22
N TYR A 161 -2.12 8.75 -11.99
CA TYR A 161 -2.35 7.78 -10.92
C TYR A 161 -3.01 6.52 -11.44
N LEU A 162 -2.45 5.36 -11.09
CA LEU A 162 -3.07 4.06 -11.33
C LEU A 162 -4.26 3.89 -10.37
N LEU A 163 -5.47 3.86 -10.91
CA LEU A 163 -6.71 3.70 -10.14
C LEU A 163 -7.03 2.23 -9.83
N GLY A 164 -6.60 1.33 -10.70
CA GLY A 164 -6.82 -0.09 -10.53
C GLY A 164 -6.08 -0.94 -11.55
N CYS A 165 -5.76 -2.16 -11.15
CA CYS A 165 -5.30 -3.22 -12.02
C CYS A 165 -6.14 -4.46 -11.73
N VAL A 166 -6.77 -5.02 -12.76
CA VAL A 166 -7.69 -6.16 -12.63
C VAL A 166 -7.30 -7.27 -13.58
N LEU A 167 -7.62 -8.50 -13.21
CA LEU A 167 -7.63 -9.62 -14.14
C LEU A 167 -8.75 -9.39 -15.17
N PHE A 168 -8.45 -9.65 -16.43
CA PHE A 168 -9.37 -9.40 -17.53
C PHE A 168 -9.37 -10.62 -18.45
N ASP A 169 -10.30 -11.54 -18.20
CA ASP A 169 -10.37 -12.84 -18.87
C ASP A 169 -11.15 -12.80 -20.20
N GLU A 170 -11.51 -11.61 -20.67
CA GLU A 170 -12.30 -11.42 -21.89
C GLU A 170 -11.50 -10.77 -23.02
N GLN A 171 -11.99 -10.91 -24.26
CA GLN A 171 -11.48 -10.15 -25.40
C GLN A 171 -11.51 -8.65 -25.11
N HIS A 172 -10.36 -7.98 -25.28
CA HIS A 172 -10.12 -6.56 -25.00
C HIS A 172 -10.86 -5.60 -25.96
N THR A 173 -12.19 -5.68 -26.03
CA THR A 173 -12.99 -4.72 -26.81
C THR A 173 -13.35 -3.51 -25.96
N ALA A 174 -13.15 -2.29 -26.49
CA ALA A 174 -13.45 -1.04 -25.80
C ALA A 174 -14.89 -0.97 -25.22
N LYS A 175 -15.88 -1.55 -25.90
CA LYS A 175 -17.28 -1.61 -25.41
C LYS A 175 -17.41 -2.40 -24.11
N LYS A 176 -16.66 -3.49 -23.97
CA LYS A 176 -16.71 -4.34 -22.76
C LYS A 176 -16.00 -3.68 -21.60
N LEU A 177 -14.90 -2.98 -21.87
CA LEU A 177 -14.19 -2.18 -20.88
C LEU A 177 -15.11 -1.17 -20.20
N VAL A 178 -15.78 -0.33 -21.00
CA VAL A 178 -16.69 0.71 -20.50
C VAL A 178 -17.76 0.08 -19.61
N ARG A 179 -18.39 -1.01 -20.06
CA ARG A 179 -19.39 -1.74 -19.29
C ARG A 179 -18.84 -2.24 -17.94
N THR A 180 -17.63 -2.75 -17.89
CA THR A 180 -17.02 -3.23 -16.63
C THR A 180 -16.80 -2.10 -15.63
N ILE A 181 -16.34 -0.95 -16.11
CA ILE A 181 -16.12 0.24 -15.28
C ILE A 181 -17.48 0.78 -14.76
N GLU A 182 -18.46 0.94 -15.65
CA GLU A 182 -19.81 1.40 -15.29
C GLU A 182 -20.49 0.47 -14.28
N LYS A 183 -20.45 -0.85 -14.51
CA LYS A 183 -21.01 -1.84 -13.57
C LYS A 183 -20.34 -1.79 -12.21
N SER A 184 -19.02 -1.56 -12.17
CA SER A 184 -18.28 -1.43 -10.91
C SER A 184 -18.69 -0.18 -10.12
N ALA A 185 -18.92 0.94 -10.80
CA ALA A 185 -19.42 2.17 -10.19
C ALA A 185 -20.86 1.98 -9.66
N LYS A 186 -21.76 1.45 -10.49
CA LYS A 186 -23.17 1.20 -10.10
C LYS A 186 -23.29 0.22 -8.93
N LEU A 187 -22.44 -0.81 -8.86
CA LEU A 187 -22.42 -1.74 -7.73
C LEU A 187 -22.09 -1.00 -6.43
N LYS A 188 -21.10 -0.11 -6.46
CA LYS A 188 -20.74 0.72 -5.32
C LYS A 188 -21.93 1.59 -4.89
N ASP A 189 -22.57 2.27 -5.83
CA ASP A 189 -23.72 3.14 -5.54
C ASP A 189 -24.89 2.35 -4.93
N THR A 190 -25.15 1.14 -5.45
CA THR A 190 -26.20 0.24 -4.93
C THR A 190 -25.86 -0.23 -3.51
N GLN A 191 -24.60 -0.57 -3.23
CA GLN A 191 -24.16 -0.91 -1.87
C GLN A 191 -24.41 0.24 -0.91
N SER A 192 -24.05 1.47 -1.28
CA SER A 192 -24.23 2.66 -0.45
C SER A 192 -25.70 3.00 -0.23
N GLN A 193 -26.56 2.92 -1.26
CA GLN A 193 -28.00 3.12 -1.14
C GLN A 193 -28.67 2.10 -0.21
N MET A 194 -28.15 0.88 -0.15
CA MET A 194 -28.65 -0.19 0.72
C MET A 194 -28.02 -0.18 2.13
N GLY A 195 -27.15 0.78 2.44
CA GLY A 195 -26.42 0.81 3.72
C GLY A 195 -25.47 -0.37 3.92
N LEU A 196 -25.00 -0.99 2.83
CA LEU A 196 -24.09 -2.13 2.84
C LEU A 196 -22.63 -1.66 2.76
N PRO A 197 -21.67 -2.44 3.28
CA PRO A 197 -20.26 -2.12 3.11
C PRO A 197 -19.86 -2.12 1.62
N GLU A 198 -19.12 -1.10 1.20
CA GLU A 198 -18.57 -0.99 -0.15
C GLU A 198 -17.49 -2.05 -0.38
N LEU A 199 -17.86 -3.13 -1.08
CA LEU A 199 -17.00 -4.27 -1.34
C LEU A 199 -16.99 -4.57 -2.85
N LYS A 200 -15.80 -4.63 -3.44
CA LYS A 200 -15.60 -5.02 -4.84
C LYS A 200 -15.85 -6.52 -5.04
N LEU A 201 -16.23 -6.92 -6.24
CA LEU A 201 -16.20 -8.34 -6.63
C LEU A 201 -14.75 -8.85 -6.58
N LYS A 202 -14.57 -10.09 -6.13
CA LYS A 202 -13.31 -10.83 -6.24
C LYS A 202 -13.49 -11.84 -7.37
N GLN A 203 -12.52 -11.94 -8.27
CA GLN A 203 -12.49 -13.01 -9.26
C GLN A 203 -11.70 -14.20 -8.74
N ASP A 204 -12.10 -15.39 -9.18
CA ASP A 204 -11.34 -16.61 -8.98
C ASP A 204 -10.00 -16.54 -9.72
N VAL A 205 -8.96 -17.11 -9.12
CA VAL A 205 -7.61 -17.12 -9.67
C VAL A 205 -7.09 -18.54 -9.55
N VAL A 206 -7.13 -19.30 -10.63
CA VAL A 206 -6.78 -20.74 -10.65
C VAL A 206 -5.42 -21.07 -10.03
N THR A 207 -4.46 -20.14 -10.06
CA THR A 207 -3.11 -20.29 -9.48
C THR A 207 -3.01 -19.95 -7.99
N ARG A 208 -4.09 -19.47 -7.36
CA ARG A 208 -4.16 -19.11 -5.93
C ARG A 208 -5.23 -19.96 -5.26
N TRP A 209 -4.81 -20.89 -4.43
CA TRP A 209 -5.68 -21.93 -3.85
C TRP A 209 -6.87 -21.36 -3.07
N ASN A 210 -6.70 -20.23 -2.38
CA ASN A 210 -7.78 -19.62 -1.59
C ASN A 210 -8.72 -18.73 -2.41
N SER A 211 -8.44 -18.47 -3.69
CA SER A 211 -9.18 -17.48 -4.48
C SER A 211 -10.64 -17.86 -4.72
N THR A 212 -10.94 -19.15 -4.90
CA THR A 212 -12.32 -19.63 -5.05
C THR A 212 -13.12 -19.39 -3.78
N TYR A 213 -12.57 -19.76 -2.62
CA TYR A 213 -13.20 -19.49 -1.31
C TYR A 213 -13.46 -18.00 -1.11
N ASP A 214 -12.46 -17.17 -1.44
CA ASP A 214 -12.51 -15.72 -1.35
C ASP A 214 -13.59 -15.11 -2.24
N MET A 215 -13.69 -15.56 -3.49
CA MET A 215 -14.71 -15.13 -4.45
C MET A 215 -16.10 -15.51 -3.96
N LEU A 216 -16.31 -16.76 -3.56
CA LEU A 216 -17.60 -17.25 -3.11
C LEU A 216 -18.05 -16.56 -1.82
N SER A 217 -17.14 -16.43 -0.84
CA SER A 217 -17.42 -15.68 0.39
C SER A 217 -17.78 -14.21 0.08
N ARG A 218 -17.10 -13.59 -0.90
CA ARG A 218 -17.40 -12.21 -1.33
C ARG A 218 -18.76 -12.09 -1.97
N ILE A 219 -19.12 -12.95 -2.93
CA ILE A 219 -20.40 -12.83 -3.65
C ILE A 219 -21.60 -13.01 -2.70
N ILE A 220 -21.48 -13.86 -1.68
CA ILE A 220 -22.52 -14.00 -0.66
C ILE A 220 -22.64 -12.73 0.19
N ALA A 221 -21.51 -12.16 0.63
CA ALA A 221 -21.52 -10.94 1.42
C ALA A 221 -22.19 -9.75 0.71
N ILE A 222 -22.11 -9.69 -0.63
CA ILE A 222 -22.71 -8.62 -1.44
C ILE A 222 -23.95 -9.07 -2.25
N LYS A 223 -24.50 -10.26 -1.95
CA LYS A 223 -25.59 -10.91 -2.70
C LYS A 223 -26.75 -9.96 -3.00
N LYS A 224 -27.21 -9.22 -1.99
CA LYS A 224 -28.35 -8.29 -2.11
C LYS A 224 -28.09 -7.19 -3.16
N ALA A 225 -26.92 -6.55 -3.10
CA ALA A 225 -26.56 -5.49 -4.04
C ALA A 225 -26.37 -6.03 -5.46
N VAL A 226 -25.72 -7.18 -5.62
CA VAL A 226 -25.48 -7.79 -6.94
C VAL A 226 -26.78 -8.24 -7.59
N VAL A 227 -27.66 -8.93 -6.86
CA VAL A 227 -28.96 -9.38 -7.40
C VAL A 227 -29.82 -8.18 -7.78
N SER A 228 -29.84 -7.12 -6.96
CA SER A 228 -30.57 -5.89 -7.28
C SER A 228 -30.04 -5.21 -8.55
N LEU A 229 -28.72 -5.10 -8.69
CA LEU A 229 -28.10 -4.50 -9.87
C LEU A 229 -28.37 -5.31 -11.14
N LEU A 230 -28.21 -6.65 -11.07
CA LEU A 230 -28.46 -7.54 -12.21
C LEU A 230 -29.92 -7.50 -12.66
N ALA A 231 -30.87 -7.44 -11.72
CA ALA A 231 -32.30 -7.35 -12.05
C ALA A 231 -32.64 -6.07 -12.84
N VAL A 232 -31.89 -4.98 -12.64
CA VAL A 232 -32.10 -3.70 -13.33
C VAL A 232 -31.35 -3.64 -14.66
N ASP A 233 -30.06 -3.96 -14.66
CA ASP A 233 -29.17 -3.71 -15.81
C ASP A 233 -29.06 -4.90 -16.78
N GLU A 234 -29.25 -6.13 -16.32
CA GLU A 234 -29.03 -7.34 -17.11
C GLU A 234 -30.09 -8.42 -16.80
N PRO A 235 -31.39 -8.15 -17.03
CA PRO A 235 -32.48 -9.06 -16.65
C PRO A 235 -32.43 -10.40 -17.40
N HIS A 236 -31.66 -10.48 -18.49
CA HIS A 236 -31.47 -11.68 -19.30
C HIS A 236 -30.34 -12.59 -18.80
N LEU A 237 -29.42 -12.07 -17.98
CA LEU A 237 -28.45 -12.93 -17.31
C LEU A 237 -29.24 -13.73 -16.26
N ASN A 238 -29.45 -15.02 -16.52
CA ASN A 238 -30.05 -15.94 -15.56
C ASN A 238 -29.35 -15.77 -14.21
N THR A 239 -30.02 -15.08 -13.28
CA THR A 239 -29.53 -14.95 -11.91
C THR A 239 -29.48 -16.33 -11.29
N LEU A 240 -28.46 -16.59 -10.48
CA LEU A 240 -28.34 -17.82 -9.69
C LEU A 240 -29.68 -18.15 -9.01
N SER A 241 -30.16 -19.36 -9.22
CA SER A 241 -31.42 -19.82 -8.64
C SER A 241 -31.31 -19.87 -7.11
N PRO A 242 -32.43 -19.88 -6.36
CA PRO A 242 -32.39 -20.08 -4.91
C PRO A 242 -31.59 -21.32 -4.50
N ASN A 243 -31.64 -22.39 -5.31
CA ASN A 243 -30.90 -23.61 -5.06
C ASN A 243 -29.39 -23.44 -5.28
N ASP A 244 -28.97 -22.68 -6.29
CA ASP A 244 -27.56 -22.39 -6.53
C ASP A 244 -26.95 -21.60 -5.37
N TRP A 245 -27.68 -20.65 -4.81
CA TRP A 245 -27.23 -19.92 -3.62
C TRP A 245 -27.03 -20.85 -2.42
N ILE A 246 -27.92 -21.82 -2.20
CA ILE A 246 -27.78 -22.83 -1.14
C ILE A 246 -26.54 -23.69 -1.38
N ILE A 247 -26.29 -24.09 -2.64
CA ILE A 247 -25.09 -24.84 -3.01
C ILE A 247 -23.84 -24.02 -2.70
N LEU A 248 -23.81 -22.73 -3.08
CA LEU A 248 -22.67 -21.85 -2.80
C LEU A 248 -22.41 -21.71 -1.29
N GLU A 249 -23.46 -21.52 -0.48
CA GLU A 249 -23.36 -21.45 0.98
C GLU A 249 -22.71 -22.72 1.55
N LYS A 250 -23.16 -23.91 1.10
CA LYS A 250 -22.57 -25.20 1.49
C LYS A 250 -21.14 -25.38 0.99
N SER A 251 -20.85 -24.95 -0.23
CA SER A 251 -19.49 -25.04 -0.79
C SER A 251 -18.50 -24.19 0.01
N ILE A 252 -18.92 -23.02 0.51
CA ILE A 252 -18.09 -22.16 1.36
C ILE A 252 -17.75 -22.85 2.68
N GLU A 253 -18.68 -23.57 3.30
CA GLU A 253 -18.41 -24.32 4.53
C GLU A 253 -17.29 -25.35 4.34
N VAL A 254 -17.32 -26.06 3.21
CA VAL A 254 -16.28 -27.04 2.85
C VAL A 254 -14.96 -26.35 2.53
N LEU A 255 -14.99 -25.31 1.69
CA LEU A 255 -13.79 -24.60 1.24
C LEU A 255 -13.09 -23.81 2.35
N LYS A 256 -13.84 -23.37 3.38
CA LYS A 256 -13.31 -22.65 4.53
C LYS A 256 -12.18 -23.42 5.21
N LEU A 257 -12.38 -24.72 5.44
CA LEU A 257 -11.38 -25.58 6.09
C LEU A 257 -10.06 -25.59 5.31
N PHE A 258 -10.14 -25.74 3.99
CA PHE A 258 -8.95 -25.74 3.13
C PHE A 258 -8.26 -24.37 3.12
N SER A 259 -9.03 -23.27 3.13
CA SER A 259 -8.49 -21.92 3.18
C SER A 259 -7.71 -21.67 4.47
N GLU A 260 -8.27 -22.05 5.62
CA GLU A 260 -7.64 -21.87 6.94
C GLU A 260 -6.34 -22.67 7.05
N ILE A 261 -6.35 -23.94 6.64
CA ILE A 261 -5.14 -24.79 6.62
C ILE A 261 -4.07 -24.20 5.69
N THR A 262 -4.48 -23.72 4.51
CA THR A 262 -3.55 -23.12 3.55
C THR A 262 -2.92 -21.83 4.09
N GLU A 263 -3.69 -21.01 4.80
CA GLU A 263 -3.18 -19.80 5.47
C GLU A 263 -2.20 -20.12 6.60
N GLU A 264 -2.44 -21.19 7.35
CA GLU A 264 -1.54 -21.66 8.41
C GLU A 264 -0.23 -22.21 7.83
N ILE A 265 -0.29 -23.02 6.76
CA ILE A 265 0.91 -23.55 6.10
C ILE A 265 1.71 -22.44 5.38
N SER A 266 1.02 -21.41 4.88
CA SER A 266 1.63 -20.26 4.20
C SER A 266 2.13 -19.17 5.15
N ALA A 267 1.95 -19.35 6.47
CA ALA A 267 2.31 -18.40 7.53
C ALA A 267 3.82 -18.27 7.71
#